data_AF-A0A2U1MID7-F1
#
_entry.id   AF-A0A2U1MID7-F1
#
_cell.length_a   1.000
_cell.length_b   1.000
_cell.length_c   1.000
_cell.angle_alpha   90.00
_cell.angle_beta   90.00
_cell.angle_gamma   90.00
#
_symmetry.space_group_name_H-M   'P 1'
#
loop_
_entity.id
_entity.type
_entity.pdbx_description
1 polymer ?
#
loop_
_entity_poly.entity_id
_entity_poly.type
_entity_poly.pdbx_seq_one_letter_code
_entity_poly.pdbx_strand_id
1 'polypeptide(L)'
;MSETTKEPEAIMICVDTSGWMEGTKSPMFQEQLEAIKLYCNNKFSSHIQNVVGVCGMGEQDIGHMIYPTRCRDGNGSHIQNVVGVCGMGEQDIGHMIYLTRCLSKIIAAIYAVRIGGYLIVDEAVAFAYSIWFGSLDTDLPKRIAVFAGGPVYQTPLRIEKLARQMKKVNLACDIINFGHRFMDKKNLFKTLIDKVDNNGNCNICHVPPELSVSDALIRSQINTPHVGVSGSAPSASFALQHDREKIVICVEAAPKDPLGVLGYCPFCQRVLLTLAEKNVPYDVHLINLDNKPEWFVEVNPDGILPLIKFGDDEKWYSNSDDIVEMIDAKYPQAPLLTPPMFASVGFKILPKVLNY
;
A
#
# COMPACT_ATOMS: atom_id res chain seq x y z
N MET A 1 40.42 -6.93 12.53
CA MET A 1 39.37 -7.05 11.50
C MET A 1 38.64 -5.73 11.52
N SER A 2 38.69 -4.96 10.43
CA SER A 2 38.16 -3.59 10.37
C SER A 2 36.64 -3.61 10.57
N GLU A 3 36.18 -3.06 11.69
CA GLU A 3 34.79 -2.63 11.84
C GLU A 3 34.52 -1.61 10.73
N THR A 4 33.78 -2.00 9.70
CA THR A 4 33.22 -1.07 8.73
C THR A 4 32.17 -0.24 9.47
N THR A 5 32.59 0.88 10.02
CA THR A 5 31.72 1.90 10.60
C THR A 5 30.77 2.38 9.51
N LYS A 6 29.46 2.12 9.66
CA LYS A 6 28.42 2.66 8.77
C LYS A 6 28.52 4.18 8.73
N GLU A 7 28.39 4.78 7.56
CA GLU A 7 28.37 6.25 7.44
C GLU A 7 27.14 6.84 8.14
N PRO A 8 27.25 8.03 8.75
CA PRO A 8 26.11 8.72 9.32
C PRO A 8 25.09 9.11 8.25
N GLU A 9 23.81 9.11 8.60
CA GLU A 9 22.74 9.55 7.72
C GLU A 9 21.66 10.36 8.45
N ALA A 10 21.03 11.27 7.72
CA ALA A 10 19.84 12.00 8.14
C ALA A 10 18.60 11.31 7.56
N ILE A 11 17.71 10.86 8.44
CA ILE A 11 16.57 10.00 8.08
C ILE A 11 15.25 10.72 8.37
N MET A 12 14.41 10.88 7.35
CA MET A 12 13.02 11.30 7.56
C MET A 12 12.11 10.07 7.54
N ILE A 13 11.34 9.87 8.60
CA ILE A 13 10.31 8.83 8.67
C ILE A 13 8.96 9.43 8.27
N CYS A 14 8.45 9.01 7.13
CA CYS A 14 7.10 9.33 6.70
C CYS A 14 6.14 8.30 7.29
N VAL A 15 5.24 8.76 8.15
CA VAL A 15 4.28 7.95 8.92
C VAL A 15 2.93 8.05 8.24
N ASP A 16 2.31 6.93 7.93
CA ASP A 16 0.91 6.89 7.53
C ASP A 16 0.02 7.50 8.61
N THR A 17 -0.67 8.59 8.26
CA THR A 17 -1.67 9.24 9.09
C THR A 17 -3.01 9.34 8.35
N SER A 18 -3.20 8.50 7.33
CA SER A 18 -4.46 8.41 6.58
C SER A 18 -5.58 7.82 7.42
N GLY A 19 -6.83 7.99 6.96
CA GLY A 19 -8.01 7.40 7.62
C GLY A 19 -7.95 5.88 7.77
N TRP A 20 -7.09 5.19 7.01
CA TRP A 20 -6.82 3.75 7.17
C TRP A 20 -6.28 3.38 8.55
N MET A 21 -5.62 4.31 9.23
CA MET A 21 -5.09 4.07 10.57
C MET A 21 -6.16 4.09 11.66
N GLU A 22 -7.42 4.46 11.36
CA GLU A 22 -8.58 4.40 12.27
C GLU A 22 -8.46 5.13 13.63
N GLY A 23 -7.32 5.77 13.91
CA GLY A 23 -7.03 6.47 15.15
C GLY A 23 -5.77 5.94 15.84
N THR A 24 -5.22 6.75 16.77
CA THR A 24 -3.93 6.44 17.43
C THR A 24 -3.98 5.23 18.37
N LYS A 25 -5.19 4.75 18.68
CA LYS A 25 -5.43 3.56 19.52
C LYS A 25 -5.72 2.29 18.70
N SER A 26 -5.77 2.39 17.38
CA SER A 26 -6.08 1.22 16.54
C SER A 26 -4.94 0.19 16.58
N PRO A 27 -5.24 -1.10 16.38
CA PRO A 27 -4.20 -2.13 16.28
C PRO A 27 -3.17 -1.83 15.18
N MET A 28 -3.64 -1.37 14.02
CA MET A 28 -2.79 -1.05 12.87
C MET A 28 -1.82 0.10 13.15
N PHE A 29 -2.31 1.17 13.80
CA PHE A 29 -1.46 2.29 14.19
C PHE A 29 -0.43 1.88 15.25
N GLN A 30 -0.82 1.06 16.22
CA GLN A 30 0.12 0.52 17.22
C GLN A 30 1.18 -0.38 16.58
N GLU A 31 0.79 -1.21 15.61
CA GLU A 31 1.71 -2.07 14.88
C GLU A 31 2.74 -1.27 14.08
N GLN A 32 2.29 -0.22 13.38
CA GLN A 32 3.15 0.74 12.72
C GLN A 32 4.11 1.42 13.71
N LEU A 33 3.62 1.84 14.88
CA LEU A 33 4.42 2.51 15.90
C LEU A 33 5.52 1.61 16.45
N GLU A 34 5.23 0.34 16.72
CA GLU A 34 6.23 -0.64 17.17
C GLU A 34 7.31 -0.87 16.10
N ALA A 35 6.92 -0.94 14.83
CA ALA A 35 7.89 -1.07 13.74
C ALA A 35 8.77 0.18 13.61
N ILE A 36 8.22 1.38 13.80
CA ILE A 36 8.99 2.63 13.81
C ILE A 36 9.97 2.65 15.00
N LYS A 37 9.56 2.20 16.20
CA LYS A 37 10.45 2.08 17.36
C LYS A 37 11.64 1.18 17.06
N LEU A 38 11.36 0.00 16.48
CA LEU A 38 12.39 -0.94 16.09
C LEU A 38 13.34 -0.34 15.04
N TYR A 39 12.79 0.29 14.00
CA TYR A 39 13.57 0.95 12.96
C TYR A 39 14.50 2.04 13.52
N CYS A 40 13.97 2.93 14.36
CA CYS A 40 14.73 4.00 15.02
C CYS A 40 15.87 3.42 15.87
N ASN A 41 15.58 2.42 16.71
CA ASN A 41 16.59 1.79 17.56
C ASN A 41 17.73 1.19 16.74
N ASN A 42 17.41 0.45 15.67
CA ASN A 42 18.42 -0.11 14.78
C ASN A 42 19.28 0.97 14.14
N LYS A 43 18.68 2.07 13.68
CA LYS A 43 19.42 3.19 13.08
C LYS A 43 20.28 3.93 14.10
N PHE A 44 19.79 4.16 15.33
CA PHE A 44 20.58 4.81 16.39
C PHE A 44 21.74 3.96 16.89
N SER A 45 21.58 2.63 16.91
CA SER A 45 22.64 1.68 17.23
C SER A 45 23.65 1.54 16.09
N SER A 46 23.23 1.75 14.85
CA SER A 46 24.10 1.59 13.68
C SER A 46 25.17 2.70 13.55
N HIS A 47 24.85 3.93 13.96
CA HIS A 47 25.82 5.02 14.00
C HIS A 47 25.39 6.13 14.98
N ILE A 48 26.36 6.68 15.74
CA ILE A 48 26.12 7.66 16.81
C ILE A 48 25.66 9.03 16.29
N GLN A 49 26.00 9.39 15.05
CA GLN A 49 25.59 10.66 14.44
C GLN A 49 24.32 10.53 13.58
N ASN A 50 23.66 9.36 13.57
CA ASN A 50 22.38 9.23 12.89
C ASN A 50 21.32 10.10 13.56
N VAL A 51 20.54 10.78 12.74
CA VAL A 51 19.48 11.68 13.17
C VAL A 51 18.18 11.33 12.46
N VAL A 52 17.07 11.37 13.21
CA VAL A 52 15.75 11.01 12.70
C VAL A 52 14.79 12.19 12.85
N GLY A 53 14.03 12.45 11.80
CA GLY A 53 12.84 13.30 11.77
C GLY A 53 11.60 12.46 11.45
N VAL A 54 10.42 13.05 11.65
CA VAL A 54 9.13 12.40 11.38
C VAL A 54 8.22 13.36 10.62
N CYS A 55 7.38 12.84 9.74
CA CYS A 55 6.30 13.60 9.09
C CYS A 55 5.09 12.70 8.81
N GLY A 56 3.88 13.26 8.88
CA GLY A 56 2.66 12.58 8.47
C GLY A 56 2.48 12.51 6.95
N MET A 57 1.71 11.53 6.49
CA MET A 57 1.35 11.34 5.07
C MET A 57 -0.16 11.38 4.81
N GLY A 58 -0.99 11.62 5.82
CA GLY A 58 -2.43 11.80 5.63
C GLY A 58 -2.75 13.17 5.04
N GLU A 59 -3.73 13.25 4.16
CA GLU A 59 -4.20 14.51 3.57
C GLU A 59 -4.63 15.56 4.61
N GLN A 60 -5.12 15.12 5.77
CA GLN A 60 -5.50 16.02 6.86
C GLN A 60 -4.34 16.42 7.77
N ASP A 61 -3.14 15.92 7.48
CA ASP A 61 -1.94 16.03 8.31
C ASP A 61 -0.72 16.48 7.49
N ILE A 62 -0.93 16.84 6.21
CA ILE A 62 0.11 17.38 5.32
C ILE A 62 0.57 18.70 5.92
N GLY A 63 1.80 18.74 6.42
CA GLY A 63 2.37 19.96 6.99
C GLY A 63 2.68 19.89 8.49
N HIS A 64 2.38 18.78 9.17
CA HIS A 64 3.02 18.49 10.46
C HIS A 64 4.44 17.97 10.23
N MET A 65 5.29 18.88 9.73
CA MET A 65 6.69 18.60 9.46
C MET A 65 7.57 19.22 10.53
N ILE A 66 8.51 18.42 10.98
CA ILE A 66 9.40 18.71 12.08
C ILE A 66 10.63 19.46 11.54
N TYR A 67 10.78 20.77 11.75
CA TYR A 67 11.94 21.55 11.26
C TYR A 67 13.26 21.20 11.98
N PRO A 68 14.42 21.20 11.31
CA PRO A 68 15.73 21.22 11.96
C PRO A 68 16.14 22.65 12.30
N THR A 69 16.66 22.90 13.50
CA THR A 69 17.26 24.21 13.83
C THR A 69 18.68 24.28 13.29
N ARG A 70 19.07 25.44 12.74
CA ARG A 70 20.45 25.78 12.37
C ARG A 70 21.44 25.44 13.48
N CYS A 71 22.44 24.60 13.20
CA CYS A 71 23.65 24.52 14.02
C CYS A 71 24.66 25.53 13.44
N ARG A 72 24.88 26.64 14.13
CA ARG A 72 26.00 27.53 13.81
C ARG A 72 27.19 27.08 14.64
N ASP A 73 28.12 26.36 14.02
CA ASP A 73 29.40 26.07 14.64
C ASP A 73 30.23 27.36 14.73
N GLY A 74 30.73 27.66 15.93
CA GLY A 74 31.66 28.75 16.15
C GLY A 74 31.57 29.34 17.56
N ASN A 75 32.21 28.65 18.52
CA ASN A 75 32.56 29.14 19.87
C ASN A 75 31.41 29.66 20.75
N GLY A 76 31.02 28.85 21.74
CA GLY A 76 30.39 29.32 22.97
C GLY A 76 28.98 28.79 23.20
N SER A 77 28.90 27.79 24.08
CA SER A 77 27.81 27.52 25.04
C SER A 77 26.48 28.29 24.83
N HIS A 78 25.55 27.69 24.09
CA HIS A 78 24.15 27.45 24.50
C HIS A 78 23.34 26.91 23.32
N ILE A 79 22.76 25.73 23.49
CA ILE A 79 21.74 25.17 22.60
C ILE A 79 20.46 25.98 22.84
N GLN A 80 20.14 26.94 21.98
CA GLN A 80 18.86 27.66 22.05
C GLN A 80 17.86 27.04 21.07
N ASN A 81 16.83 26.42 21.64
CA ASN A 81 15.70 25.81 20.95
C ASN A 81 14.70 26.92 20.55
N VAL A 82 14.59 27.28 19.28
CA VAL A 82 13.60 28.26 18.80
C VAL A 82 12.59 27.58 17.87
N VAL A 83 11.31 27.71 18.22
CA VAL A 83 10.11 27.04 17.70
C VAL A 83 9.46 27.88 16.58
N GLY A 84 9.07 27.28 15.46
CA GLY A 84 8.37 27.93 14.35
C GLY A 84 7.50 26.94 13.54
N VAL A 85 6.22 27.30 13.36
CA VAL A 85 5.18 26.52 12.68
C VAL A 85 5.05 26.97 11.22
N CYS A 86 4.75 26.05 10.29
CA CYS A 86 4.13 26.41 9.01
C CYS A 86 2.97 25.44 8.75
N GLY A 87 1.75 25.89 9.05
CA GLY A 87 0.50 25.23 8.67
C GLY A 87 -0.27 26.15 7.73
N MET A 88 -0.81 25.59 6.65
CA MET A 88 -1.84 26.24 5.84
C MET A 88 -3.21 25.81 6.39
N GLY A 89 -3.67 26.46 7.46
CA GLY A 89 -4.96 26.18 8.10
C GLY A 89 -5.04 26.78 9.49
N GLU A 90 -6.00 27.68 9.70
CA GLU A 90 -6.27 28.26 11.02
C GLU A 90 -6.83 27.18 11.95
N GLN A 91 -6.22 27.07 13.14
CA GLN A 91 -6.58 26.21 14.26
C GLN A 91 -6.17 24.73 14.12
N ASP A 92 -4.95 24.42 14.54
CA ASP A 92 -4.68 23.40 15.58
C ASP A 92 -3.18 23.34 15.90
N ILE A 93 -2.85 23.36 17.20
CA ILE A 93 -1.50 23.37 17.75
C ILE A 93 -0.94 21.93 17.71
N GLY A 94 0.14 21.67 16.96
CA GLY A 94 0.79 20.35 16.86
C GLY A 94 2.32 20.44 17.00
N HIS A 95 2.90 19.48 17.73
CA HIS A 95 4.27 19.52 18.29
C HIS A 95 5.41 19.33 17.25
N MET A 96 6.39 20.24 17.27
CA MET A 96 7.66 20.17 16.51
C MET A 96 8.71 19.30 17.22
N ILE A 97 9.52 18.52 16.49
CA ILE A 97 10.53 17.63 17.11
C ILE A 97 12.01 17.80 16.76
N TYR A 98 12.51 18.63 15.85
CA TYR A 98 13.96 18.69 15.51
C TYR A 98 14.65 17.34 15.22
N LEU A 99 15.91 17.40 14.77
CA LEU A 99 16.79 16.23 14.74
C LEU A 99 16.85 15.62 16.13
N THR A 100 16.42 14.37 16.27
CA THR A 100 16.45 13.74 17.58
C THR A 100 16.96 12.31 17.52
N ARG A 101 17.70 11.94 18.56
CA ARG A 101 18.04 10.56 18.90
C ARG A 101 17.19 10.07 20.09
N CYS A 102 16.25 10.89 20.55
CA CYS A 102 15.37 10.57 21.66
C CYS A 102 14.11 9.88 21.14
N LEU A 103 14.04 8.56 21.31
CA LEU A 103 12.89 7.78 20.89
C LEU A 103 11.58 8.31 21.52
N SER A 104 11.57 8.67 22.80
CA SER A 104 10.37 9.18 23.48
C SER A 104 9.82 10.45 22.83
N LYS A 105 10.70 11.31 22.28
CA LYS A 105 10.26 12.50 21.54
C LYS A 105 9.58 12.07 20.25
N ILE A 106 10.24 11.27 19.42
CA ILE A 106 9.69 10.72 18.17
C ILE A 106 8.29 10.13 18.39
N ILE A 107 8.14 9.29 19.41
CA ILE A 107 6.86 8.65 19.74
C ILE A 107 5.81 9.66 20.17
N ALA A 108 6.18 10.67 20.97
CA ALA A 108 5.26 11.74 21.36
C ALA A 108 4.76 12.55 20.14
N ALA A 109 5.61 12.81 19.12
CA ALA A 109 5.13 13.43 17.88
C ALA A 109 4.14 12.54 17.15
N ILE A 110 4.46 11.26 17.01
CA ILE A 110 3.59 10.33 16.28
C ILE A 110 2.22 10.23 16.95
N TYR A 111 2.14 10.28 18.29
CA TYR A 111 0.85 10.32 18.97
C TYR A 111 0.09 11.65 18.85
N ALA A 112 0.77 12.74 18.48
CA ALA A 112 0.17 14.07 18.34
C ALA A 112 -0.36 14.37 16.92
N VAL A 113 -0.20 13.45 15.97
CA VAL A 113 -0.66 13.62 14.58
C VAL A 113 -2.18 13.54 14.46
N ARG A 114 -2.72 14.21 13.45
CA ARG A 114 -4.14 14.08 13.08
C ARG A 114 -4.30 12.93 12.11
N ILE A 115 -5.15 11.97 12.43
CA ILE A 115 -5.43 10.83 11.56
C ILE A 115 -6.66 11.14 10.71
N GLY A 116 -6.52 11.06 9.38
CA GLY A 116 -7.62 11.30 8.46
C GLY A 116 -7.17 11.50 7.01
N GLY A 117 -8.16 11.50 6.10
CA GLY A 117 -7.93 11.70 4.67
C GLY A 117 -7.23 10.53 3.97
N TYR A 118 -6.74 10.77 2.76
CA TYR A 118 -6.05 9.77 1.95
C TYR A 118 -4.53 9.77 2.18
N LEU A 119 -3.89 8.64 1.90
CA LEU A 119 -2.44 8.51 1.97
C LEU A 119 -1.78 9.22 0.77
N ILE A 120 -0.93 10.20 1.04
CA ILE A 120 -0.24 10.98 0.01
C ILE A 120 1.29 10.89 0.05
N VAL A 121 1.84 9.97 -0.73
CA VAL A 121 3.29 9.66 -0.70
C VAL A 121 4.12 10.73 -1.40
N ASP A 122 3.72 11.19 -2.58
CA ASP A 122 4.52 12.08 -3.41
C ASP A 122 4.70 13.48 -2.81
N GLU A 123 3.63 14.05 -2.26
CA GLU A 123 3.69 15.33 -1.58
C GLU A 123 4.50 15.24 -0.29
N ALA A 124 4.27 14.22 0.54
CA ALA A 124 5.01 14.04 1.79
C ALA A 124 6.53 13.91 1.54
N VAL A 125 6.93 13.12 0.54
CA VAL A 125 8.35 12.98 0.14
C VAL A 125 8.91 14.30 -0.38
N ALA A 126 8.17 15.02 -1.22
CA ALA A 126 8.60 16.31 -1.76
C ALA A 126 8.75 17.38 -0.66
N PHE A 127 7.85 17.39 0.32
CA PHE A 127 7.90 18.27 1.50
C PHE A 127 9.08 17.92 2.40
N ALA A 128 9.26 16.64 2.72
CA ALA A 128 10.42 16.15 3.48
C ALA A 128 11.74 16.58 2.82
N TYR A 129 11.85 16.49 1.50
CA TYR A 129 13.01 16.96 0.77
C TYR A 129 13.18 18.48 0.81
N SER A 130 12.17 19.22 0.36
CA SER A 130 12.31 20.66 0.12
C SER A 130 12.45 21.45 1.42
N ILE A 131 11.71 21.05 2.46
CA ILE A 131 11.64 21.81 3.70
C ILE A 131 12.59 21.24 4.75
N TRP A 132 12.54 19.92 5.01
CA TRP A 132 13.37 19.36 6.07
C TRP A 132 14.83 19.25 5.64
N PHE A 133 15.11 18.49 4.58
CA PHE A 133 16.46 18.33 4.06
C PHE A 133 17.05 19.65 3.53
N GLY A 134 16.23 20.52 2.95
CA GLY A 134 16.66 21.87 2.54
C GLY A 134 17.02 22.80 3.71
N SER A 135 16.50 22.54 4.92
CA SER A 135 16.81 23.31 6.14
C SER A 135 17.93 22.68 6.98
N LEU A 136 18.42 21.49 6.61
CA LEU A 136 19.50 20.80 7.31
C LEU A 136 20.85 21.40 6.89
N ASP A 137 21.55 21.99 7.87
CA ASP A 137 22.93 22.47 7.69
C ASP A 137 23.92 21.30 7.86
N THR A 138 23.73 20.25 7.07
CA THR A 138 24.54 19.02 7.13
C THR A 138 24.66 18.42 5.74
N ASP A 139 25.86 17.96 5.41
CA ASP A 139 26.13 17.17 4.20
C ASP A 139 25.87 15.66 4.39
N LEU A 140 25.18 15.28 5.47
CA LEU A 140 24.86 13.88 5.72
C LEU A 140 24.08 13.28 4.54
N PRO A 141 24.40 12.04 4.14
CA PRO A 141 23.55 11.21 3.30
C PRO A 141 22.10 11.26 3.77
N LYS A 142 21.18 11.49 2.83
CA LYS A 142 19.77 11.70 3.10
C LYS A 142 19.00 10.43 2.78
N ARG A 143 18.12 10.03 3.70
CA ARG A 143 17.26 8.85 3.54
C ARG A 143 15.82 9.15 3.92
N ILE A 144 14.86 8.66 3.14
CA ILE A 144 13.44 8.65 3.52
C ILE A 144 13.00 7.22 3.81
N ALA A 145 12.37 7.02 4.97
CA ALA A 145 11.70 5.78 5.32
C ALA A 145 10.18 5.98 5.24
N VAL A 146 9.52 5.29 4.31
CA VAL A 146 8.07 5.40 4.07
C VAL A 146 7.36 4.23 4.73
N PHE A 147 6.55 4.51 5.75
CA PHE A 147 5.64 3.54 6.37
C PHE A 147 4.25 3.72 5.76
N ALA A 148 3.87 2.85 4.81
CA ALA A 148 2.64 2.97 4.06
C ALA A 148 1.68 1.81 4.34
N GLY A 149 0.66 2.07 5.16
CA GLY A 149 -0.39 1.12 5.55
C GLY A 149 -1.62 1.19 4.65
N GLY A 150 -2.10 2.41 4.39
CA GLY A 150 -3.29 2.71 3.62
C GLY A 150 -3.14 2.54 2.10
N PRO A 151 -4.26 2.71 1.36
CA PRO A 151 -4.28 2.67 -0.10
C PRO A 151 -3.58 3.90 -0.69
N VAL A 152 -2.80 3.69 -1.77
CA VAL A 152 -2.08 4.74 -2.51
C VAL A 152 -2.86 5.02 -3.79
N TYR A 153 -3.35 6.26 -3.96
CA TYR A 153 -4.18 6.66 -5.11
C TYR A 153 -3.37 7.33 -6.23
N GLN A 154 -2.08 7.55 -6.03
CA GLN A 154 -1.19 8.19 -7.00
C GLN A 154 -1.07 7.34 -8.27
N THR A 155 -1.08 8.03 -9.41
CA THR A 155 -0.83 7.38 -10.70
C THR A 155 0.65 6.97 -10.84
N PRO A 156 0.95 5.89 -11.58
CA PRO A 156 2.34 5.48 -11.85
C PRO A 156 3.22 6.60 -12.41
N LEU A 157 2.65 7.49 -13.25
CA LEU A 157 3.36 8.65 -13.81
C LEU A 157 3.81 9.65 -12.74
N ARG A 158 2.99 9.91 -11.71
CA ARG A 158 3.38 10.80 -10.59
C ARG A 158 4.53 10.18 -9.79
N ILE A 159 4.45 8.89 -9.52
CA ILE A 159 5.47 8.13 -8.80
C ILE A 159 6.79 8.06 -9.59
N GLU A 160 6.74 7.87 -10.90
CA GLU A 160 7.94 7.94 -11.74
C GLU A 160 8.59 9.33 -11.72
N LYS A 161 7.78 10.39 -11.76
CA LYS A 161 8.30 11.77 -11.69
C LYS A 161 9.01 12.01 -10.36
N LEU A 162 8.40 11.57 -9.25
CA LEU A 162 8.99 11.60 -7.92
C LEU A 162 10.31 10.82 -7.89
N ALA A 163 10.33 9.61 -8.45
CA ALA A 163 11.50 8.75 -8.49
C ALA A 163 12.71 9.44 -9.17
N ARG A 164 12.45 10.09 -10.32
CA ARG A 164 13.48 10.85 -11.06
C ARG A 164 13.99 12.05 -10.24
N GLN A 165 13.12 12.71 -9.47
CA GLN A 165 13.53 13.81 -8.60
C GLN A 165 14.41 13.30 -7.46
N MET A 166 14.02 12.22 -6.78
CA MET A 166 14.80 11.59 -5.70
C MET A 166 16.18 11.12 -6.19
N LYS A 167 16.26 10.52 -7.39
CA LYS A 167 17.52 10.06 -7.98
C LYS A 167 18.50 11.21 -8.25
N LYS A 168 18.02 12.35 -8.76
CA LYS A 168 18.86 13.52 -9.06
C LYS A 168 19.56 14.09 -7.84
N VAL A 169 18.95 13.94 -6.67
CA VAL A 169 19.43 14.48 -5.40
C VAL A 169 20.09 13.41 -4.51
N ASN A 170 20.30 12.20 -5.05
CA ASN A 170 20.86 11.04 -4.36
C ASN A 170 20.16 10.71 -3.03
N LEU A 171 18.82 10.80 -3.02
CA LEU A 171 18.01 10.51 -1.85
C LEU A 171 17.71 9.01 -1.76
N ALA A 172 18.24 8.34 -0.73
CA ALA A 172 17.96 6.94 -0.48
C ALA A 172 16.53 6.72 0.06
N CYS A 173 15.96 5.54 -0.17
CA CYS A 173 14.58 5.25 0.20
C CYS A 173 14.43 3.84 0.79
N ASP A 174 13.83 3.76 1.98
CA ASP A 174 13.34 2.51 2.55
C ASP A 174 11.80 2.54 2.53
N ILE A 175 11.17 1.54 1.91
CA ILE A 175 9.69 1.43 1.88
C ILE A 175 9.26 0.26 2.74
N ILE A 176 8.48 0.55 3.78
CA ILE A 176 7.80 -0.43 4.61
C ILE A 176 6.34 -0.44 4.17
N ASN A 177 6.00 -1.39 3.31
CA ASN A 177 4.68 -1.56 2.76
C ASN A 177 3.92 -2.61 3.57
N PHE A 178 2.99 -2.15 4.40
CA PHE A 178 2.12 -2.98 5.24
C PHE A 178 0.66 -2.66 4.99
N GLY A 179 -0.25 -3.48 5.52
CA GLY A 179 -1.65 -3.47 5.10
C GLY A 179 -1.79 -4.00 3.66
N HIS A 180 -2.74 -4.91 3.43
CA HIS A 180 -2.89 -5.54 2.12
C HIS A 180 -4.35 -5.64 1.65
N ARG A 181 -4.54 -5.28 0.36
CA ARG A 181 -5.61 -5.63 -0.62
C ARG A 181 -6.10 -4.46 -1.51
N PHE A 182 -5.47 -3.28 -1.47
CA PHE A 182 -5.92 -2.14 -2.29
C PHE A 182 -4.86 -1.66 -3.32
N MET A 183 -5.33 -1.43 -4.57
CA MET A 183 -4.70 -0.59 -5.62
C MET A 183 -3.27 -0.95 -6.08
N ASP A 184 -2.90 -2.23 -6.16
CA ASP A 184 -1.56 -2.65 -6.68
C ASP A 184 -0.37 -1.92 -6.04
N LYS A 185 -0.50 -1.53 -4.77
CA LYS A 185 0.51 -0.78 -3.99
C LYS A 185 1.90 -1.40 -4.07
N LYS A 186 1.98 -2.73 -4.20
CA LYS A 186 3.23 -3.48 -4.41
C LYS A 186 3.94 -3.11 -5.72
N ASN A 187 3.21 -3.11 -6.84
CA ASN A 187 3.78 -2.80 -8.16
C ASN A 187 4.23 -1.34 -8.25
N LEU A 188 3.46 -0.44 -7.64
CA LEU A 188 3.77 0.99 -7.58
C LEU A 188 5.07 1.24 -6.80
N PHE A 189 5.22 0.68 -5.60
CA PHE A 189 6.44 0.85 -4.82
C PHE A 189 7.65 0.10 -5.41
N LYS A 190 7.43 -1.04 -6.06
CA LYS A 190 8.49 -1.71 -6.83
C LYS A 190 9.00 -0.81 -7.95
N THR A 191 8.10 -0.22 -8.73
CA THR A 191 8.45 0.75 -9.79
C THR A 191 9.21 1.95 -9.23
N LEU A 192 8.81 2.46 -8.06
CA LEU A 192 9.50 3.57 -7.39
C LEU A 192 10.96 3.18 -7.06
N ILE A 193 11.17 2.06 -6.36
CA ILE A 193 12.50 1.62 -5.92
C ILE A 193 13.41 1.32 -7.12
N ASP A 194 12.91 0.60 -8.13
CA ASP A 194 13.68 0.25 -9.33
C ASP A 194 14.21 1.51 -10.05
N LYS A 195 13.51 2.64 -9.93
CA LYS A 195 13.91 3.93 -10.53
C LYS A 195 14.80 4.77 -9.61
N VAL A 196 14.50 4.82 -8.31
CA VAL A 196 15.24 5.62 -7.32
C VAL A 196 16.60 5.02 -7.02
N ASP A 197 16.68 3.69 -6.94
CA ASP A 197 17.86 2.99 -6.43
C ASP A 197 19.15 3.43 -7.13
N ASN A 198 20.14 3.70 -6.29
CA ASN A 198 21.49 4.07 -6.70
C ASN A 198 22.48 3.26 -5.86
N ASN A 199 23.17 2.33 -6.51
CA ASN A 199 24.12 1.43 -5.87
C ASN A 199 23.51 0.57 -4.74
N GLY A 200 22.24 0.17 -4.88
CA GLY A 200 21.56 -0.69 -3.90
C GLY A 200 21.20 0.00 -2.59
N ASN A 201 21.23 1.33 -2.51
CA ASN A 201 20.97 2.08 -1.28
C ASN A 201 19.49 2.15 -0.87
N CYS A 202 18.57 1.66 -1.71
CA CYS A 202 17.14 1.64 -1.48
C CYS A 202 16.62 0.24 -1.17
N ASN A 203 15.69 0.15 -0.22
CA ASN A 203 15.15 -1.13 0.24
C ASN A 203 13.62 -1.12 0.24
N ILE A 204 13.03 -2.29 0.05
CA ILE A 204 11.58 -2.48 0.17
C ILE A 204 11.27 -3.71 1.02
N CYS A 205 10.37 -3.53 1.98
CA CYS A 205 9.82 -4.58 2.81
C CYS A 205 8.31 -4.65 2.55
N HIS A 206 7.86 -5.76 1.97
CA HIS A 206 6.45 -6.09 1.87
C HIS A 206 6.05 -6.96 3.05
N VAL A 207 5.23 -6.41 3.94
CA VAL A 207 4.75 -7.14 5.12
C VAL A 207 3.66 -8.12 4.67
N PRO A 208 3.86 -9.44 4.82
CA PRO A 208 2.82 -10.41 4.53
C PRO A 208 1.73 -10.36 5.61
N PRO A 209 0.46 -10.71 5.30
CA PRO A 209 -0.65 -10.63 6.25
C PRO A 209 -0.45 -11.47 7.52
N GLU A 210 0.37 -12.51 7.43
CA GLU A 210 0.64 -13.47 8.52
C GLU A 210 1.66 -12.94 9.55
N LEU A 211 2.38 -11.86 9.23
CA LEU A 211 3.46 -11.34 10.05
C LEU A 211 3.14 -9.94 10.54
N SER A 212 3.63 -9.64 11.74
CA SER A 212 3.65 -8.25 12.19
C SER A 212 4.60 -7.41 11.34
N VAL A 213 4.35 -6.10 11.24
CA VAL A 213 5.26 -5.16 10.55
C VAL A 213 6.68 -5.24 11.14
N SER A 214 6.80 -5.36 12.47
CA SER A 214 8.08 -5.52 13.16
C SER A 214 8.79 -6.81 12.75
N ASP A 215 8.11 -7.95 12.72
CA ASP A 215 8.72 -9.24 12.34
C ASP A 215 9.18 -9.24 10.88
N ALA A 216 8.37 -8.68 9.99
CA ALA A 216 8.74 -8.51 8.60
C ALA A 216 9.97 -7.60 8.45
N LEU A 217 10.05 -6.52 9.24
CA LEU A 217 11.19 -5.61 9.24
C LEU A 217 12.47 -6.29 9.75
N ILE A 218 12.40 -7.12 10.79
CA ILE A 218 13.53 -7.92 11.30
C ILE A 218 14.09 -8.84 10.19
N ARG A 219 13.20 -9.45 9.41
CA ARG A 219 13.57 -10.36 8.30
C ARG A 219 14.02 -9.63 7.03
N SER A 220 13.83 -8.32 6.95
CA SER A 220 14.11 -7.52 5.75
C SER A 220 15.56 -7.06 5.66
N GLN A 221 15.98 -6.70 4.45
CA GLN A 221 17.32 -6.16 4.20
C GLN A 221 17.52 -4.72 4.69
N ILE A 222 16.45 -4.02 5.11
CA ILE A 222 16.49 -2.65 5.62
C ILE A 222 17.50 -2.51 6.79
N ASN A 223 17.68 -3.59 7.56
CA ASN A 223 18.58 -3.61 8.71
C ASN A 223 19.95 -4.27 8.44
N THR A 224 20.10 -5.04 7.34
CA THR A 224 21.34 -5.77 7.04
C THR A 224 22.37 -4.88 6.33
N PRO A 225 23.67 -4.98 6.67
CA PRO A 225 24.72 -4.20 6.02
C PRO A 225 24.91 -4.60 4.55
N HIS A 226 25.09 -3.60 3.67
CA HIS A 226 25.47 -3.81 2.27
C HIS A 226 26.81 -4.53 2.19
N VAL A 227 26.79 -5.78 1.75
CA VAL A 227 27.96 -6.39 1.10
C VAL A 227 27.60 -6.45 -0.37
N GLY A 228 28.35 -5.71 -1.20
CA GLY A 228 28.32 -5.88 -2.64
C GLY A 228 28.74 -7.30 -2.98
N VAL A 229 27.77 -8.18 -3.16
CA VAL A 229 27.96 -9.48 -3.79
C VAL A 229 26.87 -9.63 -4.82
N SER A 230 27.31 -9.66 -6.07
CA SER A 230 26.58 -10.27 -7.18
C SER A 230 26.31 -11.74 -6.83
N GLY A 231 25.21 -11.98 -6.13
CA GLY A 231 24.72 -13.31 -5.79
C GLY A 231 23.32 -13.46 -6.37
N SER A 232 23.19 -14.27 -7.41
CA SER A 232 21.92 -14.72 -7.95
C SER A 232 20.97 -15.09 -6.80
N ALA A 233 19.86 -14.38 -6.68
CA ALA A 233 18.78 -14.82 -5.79
C ALA A 233 18.27 -16.18 -6.29
N PRO A 234 18.00 -17.15 -5.41
CA PRO A 234 17.23 -18.31 -5.84
C PRO A 234 15.84 -17.79 -6.20
N SER A 235 15.43 -17.96 -7.45
CA SER A 235 14.03 -17.86 -7.85
C SER A 235 13.25 -18.93 -7.12
N ALA A 236 12.69 -18.61 -5.96
CA ALA A 236 11.62 -19.40 -5.36
C ALA A 236 10.32 -19.00 -6.06
N SER A 237 10.11 -19.55 -7.25
CA SER A 237 8.79 -19.67 -7.84
C SER A 237 7.99 -20.62 -6.94
N PHE A 238 7.21 -20.09 -6.01
CA PHE A 238 6.21 -20.91 -5.33
C PHE A 238 5.01 -21.04 -6.27
N ALA A 239 5.10 -21.98 -7.21
CA ALA A 239 3.93 -22.51 -7.89
C ALA A 239 3.12 -23.26 -6.82
N LEU A 240 2.07 -22.63 -6.29
CA LEU A 240 1.03 -23.35 -5.55
C LEU A 240 0.30 -24.25 -6.55
N GLN A 241 0.71 -25.51 -6.63
CA GLN A 241 -0.09 -26.59 -7.19
C GLN A 241 -1.26 -26.85 -6.23
N HIS A 242 -2.36 -26.14 -6.43
CA HIS A 242 -3.67 -26.67 -6.08
C HIS A 242 -4.21 -27.39 -7.31
N ASP A 243 -4.67 -28.62 -7.11
CA ASP A 243 -5.36 -29.45 -8.09
C ASP A 243 -6.47 -28.60 -8.75
N ARG A 244 -6.35 -28.32 -10.05
CA ARG A 244 -7.21 -27.34 -10.73
C ARG A 244 -8.52 -28.00 -11.11
N GLU A 245 -9.54 -27.83 -10.28
CA GLU A 245 -10.91 -28.18 -10.64
C GLU A 245 -11.36 -27.39 -11.88
N LYS A 246 -11.86 -28.10 -12.90
CA LYS A 246 -12.26 -27.48 -14.17
C LYS A 246 -13.56 -26.69 -14.01
N ILE A 247 -13.53 -25.37 -14.21
CA ILE A 247 -14.73 -24.53 -14.17
C ILE A 247 -15.18 -24.22 -15.59
N VAL A 248 -16.46 -24.42 -15.88
CA VAL A 248 -17.07 -24.03 -17.15
C VAL A 248 -18.20 -23.04 -16.87
N ILE A 249 -18.21 -21.92 -17.58
CA ILE A 249 -19.26 -20.90 -17.48
C ILE A 249 -19.92 -20.66 -18.84
N CYS A 250 -21.23 -20.73 -18.88
CA CYS A 250 -22.06 -20.34 -20.01
C CYS A 250 -22.46 -18.87 -19.87
N VAL A 251 -22.17 -18.07 -20.89
CA VAL A 251 -22.45 -16.64 -20.93
C VAL A 251 -23.09 -16.24 -22.25
N GLU A 252 -23.79 -15.11 -22.26
CA GLU A 252 -24.53 -14.66 -23.43
C GLU A 252 -23.58 -14.30 -24.58
N ALA A 253 -23.90 -14.76 -25.80
CA ALA A 253 -23.25 -14.32 -27.02
C ALA A 253 -23.81 -12.96 -27.48
N ALA A 254 -22.99 -12.16 -28.17
CA ALA A 254 -23.45 -10.90 -28.73
C ALA A 254 -24.63 -11.09 -29.71
N PRO A 255 -25.66 -10.21 -29.69
CA PRO A 255 -26.83 -10.36 -30.54
C PRO A 255 -26.48 -10.41 -32.03
N LYS A 256 -27.07 -11.36 -32.77
CA LYS A 256 -26.88 -11.55 -34.22
C LYS A 256 -25.43 -11.81 -34.66
N ASP A 257 -24.56 -12.24 -33.75
CA ASP A 257 -23.15 -12.49 -34.07
C ASP A 257 -22.89 -13.97 -34.44
N PRO A 258 -22.42 -14.26 -35.67
CA PRO A 258 -21.98 -15.60 -36.04
C PRO A 258 -20.55 -15.92 -35.57
N LEU A 259 -19.81 -14.95 -35.01
CA LEU A 259 -18.38 -15.09 -34.67
C LEU A 259 -18.11 -15.56 -33.24
N GLY A 260 -19.15 -15.71 -32.40
CA GLY A 260 -18.97 -16.15 -31.02
C GLY A 260 -18.23 -15.11 -30.19
N VAL A 261 -18.71 -13.86 -30.22
CA VAL A 261 -18.23 -12.79 -29.34
C VAL A 261 -19.06 -12.74 -28.05
N LEU A 262 -18.40 -12.42 -26.94
CA LEU A 262 -19.01 -12.23 -25.63
C LEU A 262 -20.01 -11.05 -25.64
N GLY A 263 -21.23 -11.29 -25.17
CA GLY A 263 -22.28 -10.29 -25.03
C GLY A 263 -22.11 -9.35 -23.83
N TYR A 264 -22.96 -8.32 -23.75
CA TYR A 264 -22.91 -7.28 -22.73
C TYR A 264 -23.83 -7.53 -21.52
N CYS A 265 -24.17 -8.79 -21.26
CA CYS A 265 -25.05 -9.16 -20.16
C CYS A 265 -24.44 -8.77 -18.80
N PRO A 266 -25.07 -7.87 -18.02
CA PRO A 266 -24.50 -7.41 -16.75
C PRO A 266 -24.38 -8.56 -15.73
N PHE A 267 -25.28 -9.54 -15.77
CA PHE A 267 -25.25 -10.70 -14.89
C PHE A 267 -24.08 -11.64 -15.22
N CYS A 268 -23.79 -11.85 -16.51
CA CYS A 268 -22.62 -12.62 -16.93
C CYS A 268 -21.32 -11.90 -16.59
N GLN A 269 -21.26 -10.59 -16.84
CA GLN A 269 -20.09 -9.78 -16.51
C GLN A 269 -19.76 -9.82 -15.02
N ARG A 270 -20.77 -9.79 -14.14
CA ARG A 270 -20.57 -9.91 -12.69
C ARG A 270 -19.78 -11.17 -12.34
N VAL A 271 -20.21 -12.33 -12.85
CA VAL A 271 -19.54 -13.60 -12.56
C VAL A 271 -18.15 -13.68 -13.20
N LEU A 272 -18.00 -13.21 -14.45
CA LEU A 272 -16.69 -13.18 -15.13
C LEU A 272 -15.67 -12.29 -14.40
N LEU A 273 -16.12 -11.12 -13.93
CA LEU A 273 -15.31 -10.22 -13.12
C LEU A 273 -14.96 -10.84 -11.77
N THR A 274 -15.91 -11.51 -11.12
CA THR A 274 -15.65 -12.25 -9.89
C THR A 274 -14.59 -13.34 -10.09
N LEU A 275 -14.70 -14.17 -11.14
CA LEU A 275 -13.69 -15.19 -11.43
C LEU A 275 -12.32 -14.58 -11.76
N ALA A 276 -12.30 -13.47 -12.49
CA ALA A 276 -11.07 -12.73 -12.80
C ALA A 276 -10.41 -12.13 -11.55
N GLU A 277 -11.19 -11.49 -10.67
CA GLU A 277 -10.73 -10.92 -9.39
C GLU A 277 -10.19 -12.01 -8.46
N LYS A 278 -10.85 -13.16 -8.43
CA LYS A 278 -10.41 -14.35 -7.68
C LYS A 278 -9.21 -15.06 -8.31
N ASN A 279 -8.81 -14.64 -9.51
CA ASN A 279 -7.76 -15.26 -10.32
C ASN A 279 -7.97 -16.78 -10.52
N VAL A 280 -9.23 -17.17 -10.72
CA VAL A 280 -9.64 -18.55 -10.92
C VAL A 280 -9.72 -18.82 -12.42
N PRO A 281 -9.03 -19.83 -12.97
CA PRO A 281 -9.13 -20.18 -14.38
C PRO A 281 -10.50 -20.83 -14.70
N TYR A 282 -11.09 -20.50 -15.85
CA TYR A 282 -12.36 -21.04 -16.32
C TYR A 282 -12.44 -21.10 -17.85
N ASP A 283 -13.28 -22.00 -18.35
CA ASP A 283 -13.63 -22.10 -19.78
C ASP A 283 -14.96 -21.39 -20.03
N VAL A 284 -15.03 -20.57 -21.09
CA VAL A 284 -16.24 -19.82 -21.47
C VAL A 284 -16.97 -20.51 -22.60
N HIS A 285 -18.25 -20.79 -22.42
CA HIS A 285 -19.17 -21.28 -23.44
C HIS A 285 -20.19 -20.19 -23.79
N LEU A 286 -20.27 -19.82 -25.06
CA LEU A 286 -21.18 -18.77 -25.51
C LEU A 286 -22.54 -19.35 -25.92
N ILE A 287 -23.61 -18.80 -25.36
CA ILE A 287 -24.99 -19.20 -25.62
C ILE A 287 -25.68 -18.11 -26.43
N ASN A 288 -26.14 -18.46 -27.63
CA ASN A 288 -27.02 -17.62 -28.42
C ASN A 288 -28.45 -17.74 -27.87
N LEU A 289 -29.00 -16.65 -27.33
CA LEU A 289 -30.35 -16.65 -26.75
C LEU A 289 -31.48 -16.69 -27.79
N ASP A 290 -31.20 -16.31 -29.04
CA ASP A 290 -32.15 -16.41 -30.16
C ASP A 290 -32.24 -17.85 -30.69
N ASN A 291 -31.19 -18.65 -30.49
CA ASN A 291 -31.12 -20.05 -30.91
C ASN A 291 -30.42 -20.90 -29.83
N LYS A 292 -31.18 -21.20 -28.77
CA LYS A 292 -30.66 -21.93 -27.60
C LYS A 292 -30.44 -23.41 -27.95
N PRO A 293 -29.25 -23.98 -27.65
CA PRO A 293 -29.01 -25.40 -27.91
C PRO A 293 -29.85 -26.28 -26.98
N GLU A 294 -30.28 -27.45 -27.47
CA GLU A 294 -31.20 -28.35 -26.73
C GLU A 294 -30.67 -28.72 -25.34
N TRP A 295 -29.39 -29.11 -25.25
CA TRP A 295 -28.75 -29.46 -23.99
C TRP A 295 -28.78 -28.33 -22.95
N PHE A 296 -28.75 -27.06 -23.39
CA PHE A 296 -28.81 -25.92 -22.47
C PHE A 296 -30.20 -25.77 -21.86
N VAL A 297 -31.25 -26.00 -22.66
CA VAL A 297 -32.64 -25.95 -22.18
C VAL A 297 -32.94 -27.12 -21.24
N GLU A 298 -32.34 -28.29 -21.49
CA GLU A 298 -32.49 -29.46 -20.61
C GLU A 298 -31.90 -29.23 -19.22
N VAL A 299 -30.69 -28.66 -19.13
CA VAL A 299 -30.01 -28.42 -17.83
C VAL A 299 -30.42 -27.11 -17.16
N ASN A 300 -31.01 -26.17 -17.91
CA ASN A 300 -31.47 -24.88 -17.43
C ASN A 300 -32.83 -24.51 -18.05
N PRO A 301 -33.94 -25.07 -17.52
CA PRO A 301 -35.29 -24.88 -18.06
C PRO A 301 -35.75 -23.41 -18.06
N ASP A 302 -35.24 -22.62 -17.12
CA ASP A 302 -35.50 -21.19 -17.02
C ASP A 302 -34.84 -20.40 -18.16
N GLY A 303 -33.80 -20.98 -18.78
CA GLY A 303 -33.12 -20.43 -19.94
C GLY A 303 -32.43 -19.09 -19.69
N ILE A 304 -32.07 -18.82 -18.43
CA ILE A 304 -31.42 -17.59 -17.95
C ILE A 304 -29.90 -17.77 -17.82
N LEU A 305 -29.15 -16.68 -17.93
CA LEU A 305 -27.68 -16.67 -17.83
C LEU A 305 -27.23 -15.70 -16.72
N PRO A 306 -26.03 -15.87 -16.14
CA PRO A 306 -25.02 -16.91 -16.43
C PRO A 306 -25.37 -18.28 -15.84
N LEU A 307 -24.73 -19.32 -16.39
CA LEU A 307 -24.77 -20.69 -15.86
C LEU A 307 -23.34 -21.19 -15.61
N ILE A 308 -23.06 -21.83 -14.48
CA ILE A 308 -21.70 -22.29 -14.14
C ILE A 308 -21.71 -23.74 -13.65
N LYS A 309 -20.63 -24.46 -13.92
CA LYS A 309 -20.35 -25.82 -13.49
C LYS A 309 -18.97 -25.88 -12.86
N PHE A 310 -18.83 -26.59 -11.75
CA PHE A 310 -17.56 -26.81 -11.07
C PHE A 310 -17.15 -28.28 -11.14
N GLY A 311 -15.95 -28.54 -11.63
CA GLY A 311 -15.41 -29.88 -11.77
C GLY A 311 -16.21 -30.73 -12.76
N ASP A 312 -16.15 -32.04 -12.54
CA ASP A 312 -16.87 -33.01 -13.38
C ASP A 312 -18.33 -33.24 -12.92
N ASP A 313 -18.80 -32.57 -11.87
CA ASP A 313 -20.15 -32.71 -11.31
C ASP A 313 -21.24 -32.32 -12.31
N GLU A 314 -22.22 -33.17 -12.60
CA GLU A 314 -23.29 -32.88 -13.58
C GLU A 314 -24.21 -31.71 -13.21
N LYS A 315 -24.07 -31.16 -12.00
CA LYS A 315 -24.89 -30.06 -11.51
C LYS A 315 -24.47 -28.69 -12.06
N TRP A 316 -25.42 -28.00 -12.67
CA TRP A 316 -25.31 -26.61 -13.11
C TRP A 316 -25.96 -25.65 -12.12
N TYR A 317 -25.39 -24.45 -12.00
CA TYR A 317 -25.87 -23.40 -11.13
C TYR A 317 -26.18 -22.14 -11.94
N SER A 318 -27.36 -21.56 -11.71
CA SER A 318 -27.83 -20.30 -12.30
C SER A 318 -27.87 -19.18 -11.25
N ASN A 319 -28.28 -17.97 -11.66
CA ASN A 319 -28.35 -16.74 -10.85
C ASN A 319 -26.97 -16.17 -10.46
N SER A 320 -26.67 -14.98 -10.96
CA SER A 320 -25.34 -14.38 -10.76
C SER A 320 -24.99 -14.10 -9.31
N ASP A 321 -25.97 -13.80 -8.44
CA ASP A 321 -25.66 -13.48 -7.03
C ASP A 321 -25.28 -14.76 -6.26
N ASP A 322 -26.05 -15.82 -6.43
CA ASP A 322 -25.78 -17.13 -5.83
C ASP A 322 -24.44 -17.69 -6.33
N ILE A 323 -24.17 -17.56 -7.64
CA ILE A 323 -22.91 -17.99 -8.24
C ILE A 323 -21.72 -17.22 -7.66
N VAL A 324 -21.83 -15.89 -7.50
CA VAL A 324 -20.77 -15.07 -6.91
C VAL A 324 -20.51 -15.49 -5.47
N GLU A 325 -21.56 -15.70 -4.67
CA GLU A 325 -21.42 -16.16 -3.28
C GLU A 325 -20.76 -17.54 -3.22
N MET A 326 -21.15 -18.47 -4.09
CA MET A 326 -20.51 -19.78 -4.19
C MET A 326 -19.03 -19.70 -4.58
N ILE A 327 -18.67 -18.85 -5.54
CA ILE A 327 -17.27 -18.61 -5.92
C ILE A 327 -16.52 -17.97 -4.75
N ASP A 328 -17.12 -17.01 -4.06
CA ASP A 328 -16.53 -16.33 -2.90
C ASP A 328 -16.28 -17.29 -1.73
N ALA A 329 -17.24 -18.19 -1.47
CA ALA A 329 -17.13 -19.22 -0.44
C ALA A 329 -16.10 -20.31 -0.80
N LYS A 330 -16.07 -20.75 -2.07
CA LYS A 330 -15.15 -21.78 -2.56
C LYS A 330 -13.71 -21.26 -2.68
N TYR A 331 -13.56 -19.98 -3.00
CA TYR A 331 -12.29 -19.28 -3.14
C TYR A 331 -12.25 -18.09 -2.16
N PRO A 332 -12.07 -18.32 -0.85
CA PRO A 332 -12.20 -17.28 0.19
C PRO A 332 -11.10 -16.20 0.16
N GLN A 333 -10.10 -16.34 -0.71
CA GLN A 333 -9.09 -15.31 -0.93
C GLN A 333 -9.69 -14.16 -1.75
N ALA A 334 -9.46 -12.90 -1.34
CA ALA A 334 -10.11 -11.68 -1.88
C ALA A 334 -11.65 -11.67 -1.72
N PRO A 335 -12.19 -11.60 -0.49
CA PRO A 335 -13.62 -11.69 -0.21
C PRO A 335 -14.38 -10.54 -0.87
N LEU A 336 -15.46 -10.87 -1.58
CA LEU A 336 -16.27 -9.92 -2.33
C LEU A 336 -17.40 -9.30 -1.50
N LEU A 337 -17.70 -9.90 -0.34
CA LEU A 337 -18.63 -9.33 0.61
C LEU A 337 -18.10 -8.01 1.17
N THR A 338 -18.92 -6.97 1.05
CA THR A 338 -18.67 -5.69 1.70
C THR A 338 -18.55 -5.94 3.21
N PRO A 339 -17.41 -5.63 3.84
CA PRO A 339 -17.24 -5.85 5.26
C PRO A 339 -18.35 -5.16 6.06
N PRO A 340 -18.86 -5.75 7.16
CA PRO A 340 -20.03 -5.23 7.89
C PRO A 340 -19.90 -3.75 8.29
N MET A 341 -18.67 -3.28 8.52
CA MET A 341 -18.40 -1.88 8.87
C MET A 341 -18.64 -0.89 7.72
N PHE A 342 -18.57 -1.34 6.46
CA PHE A 342 -18.81 -0.53 5.28
C PHE A 342 -20.23 -0.67 4.71
N ALA A 343 -21.01 -1.64 5.19
CA ALA A 343 -22.37 -1.88 4.74
C ALA A 343 -23.29 -0.64 4.86
N SER A 344 -22.94 0.30 5.75
CA SER A 344 -23.72 1.52 5.97
C SER A 344 -23.25 2.78 5.25
N VAL A 345 -22.06 2.75 4.62
CA VAL A 345 -21.44 3.94 4.00
C VAL A 345 -22.28 4.47 2.84
N GLY A 346 -22.96 3.58 2.10
CA GLY A 346 -23.85 3.95 1.00
C GLY A 346 -25.20 4.55 1.41
N PHE A 347 -25.67 4.29 2.65
CA PHE A 347 -27.04 4.70 3.04
C PHE A 347 -27.24 6.21 3.09
N LYS A 348 -26.17 6.99 3.27
CA LYS A 348 -26.24 8.46 3.31
C LYS A 348 -26.13 9.12 1.92
N ILE A 349 -25.85 8.34 0.88
CA ILE A 349 -25.66 8.85 -0.49
C ILE A 349 -27.01 9.15 -1.14
N LEU A 350 -27.93 8.19 -1.15
CA LEU A 350 -29.23 8.34 -1.81
C LEU A 350 -30.08 9.49 -1.22
N PRO A 351 -30.18 9.68 0.12
CA PRO A 351 -30.90 10.82 0.69
C PRO A 351 -30.31 12.18 0.32
N LYS A 352 -29.00 12.27 0.05
CA LYS A 352 -28.35 13.51 -0.41
C LYS A 352 -28.58 13.77 -1.89
N VAL A 353 -28.70 12.72 -2.70
CA VAL A 353 -28.97 12.83 -4.14
C VAL A 353 -30.44 13.16 -4.42
N LEU A 354 -31.36 12.67 -3.59
CA LEU A 354 -32.81 12.90 -3.75
C LEU A 354 -33.30 14.25 -3.20
N ASN A 355 -32.44 14.99 -2.49
CA ASN A 355 -32.75 16.32 -1.94
C ASN A 355 -32.32 17.48 -2.86
N TYR A 356 -32.21 17.23 -4.18
CA TYR A 356 -32.02 18.24 -5.22
C TYR A 356 -33.27 18.40 -6.08
#